data_AF-A0A6P1I3P1-F1
#
_entry.id   AF-A0A6P1I3P1-F1
#
_cell.length_a   1.000
_cell.length_b   1.000
_cell.length_c   1.000
_cell.angle_alpha   90.00
_cell.angle_beta   90.00
_cell.angle_gamma   90.00
#
_symmetry.space_group_name_H-M   'P 1'
#
loop_
_entity.id
_entity.type
_entity.pdbx_description
1 polymer ?
#
loop_
_entity_poly.entity_id
_entity_poly.type
_entity_poly.pdbx_seq_one_letter_code
_entity_poly.pdbx_strand_id
1 'polypeptide(L)'
;MADDEETWKEFRDAVNMTPGELEKWLETEEAKSVGQKSGGGESTGHASGRRIVEVTRTKRADLEQPDYEHMRKVVGYVHRHLAQRPSGDVRDTHWRYSLMNWGHDPLKE
;
A
#
# COMPACT_ATOMS: atom_id res chain seq x y z
N MET A 1 0.76 -11.70 -19.25
CA MET A 1 2.11 -12.29 -19.45
C MET A 1 3.21 -11.23 -19.45
N ALA A 2 3.32 -10.30 -20.42
CA ALA A 2 4.29 -9.20 -20.33
C ALA A 2 3.88 -8.14 -19.28
N ASP A 3 2.59 -7.82 -19.25
CA ASP A 3 1.99 -6.85 -18.32
C ASP A 3 2.08 -7.28 -16.84
N ASP A 4 2.05 -8.58 -16.54
CA ASP A 4 2.14 -9.09 -15.17
C ASP A 4 3.57 -9.07 -14.62
N GLU A 5 4.57 -9.25 -15.49
CA GLU A 5 5.98 -9.09 -15.09
C GLU A 5 6.33 -7.63 -14.80
N GLU A 6 5.86 -6.71 -15.64
CA GLU A 6 6.01 -5.27 -15.42
C GLU A 6 5.29 -4.84 -14.14
N THR A 7 4.03 -5.24 -13.98
CA THR A 7 3.24 -5.01 -12.76
C THR A 7 3.96 -5.50 -11.51
N TRP A 8 4.55 -6.71 -11.56
CA TRP A 8 5.29 -7.26 -10.43
C TRP A 8 6.51 -6.41 -10.06
N LYS A 9 7.27 -5.93 -11.05
CA LYS A 9 8.44 -5.07 -10.83
C LYS A 9 8.02 -3.73 -10.23
N GLU A 10 7.06 -3.05 -10.84
CA GLU A 10 6.56 -1.77 -10.35
C GLU A 10 5.97 -1.87 -8.94
N PHE A 11 5.26 -2.96 -8.65
CA PHE A 11 4.72 -3.21 -7.31
C PHE A 11 5.82 -3.36 -6.27
N ARG A 12 6.89 -4.09 -6.60
CA ARG A 12 8.05 -4.29 -5.71
C ARG A 12 8.84 -3.01 -5.49
N ASP A 13 8.81 -2.08 -6.44
CA ASP A 13 9.42 -0.76 -6.31
C ASP A 13 8.53 0.19 -5.49
N ALA A 14 7.21 0.11 -5.68
CA ALA A 14 6.23 0.94 -4.97
C ALA A 14 6.04 0.53 -3.50
N VAL A 15 6.07 -0.76 -3.18
CA VAL A 15 5.88 -1.26 -1.80
C VAL A 15 7.24 -1.45 -1.13
N ASN A 16 7.63 -0.49 -0.29
CA ASN A 16 8.93 -0.48 0.39
C ASN A 16 8.86 -0.96 1.86
N MET A 17 7.66 -1.15 2.42
CA MET A 17 7.49 -1.75 3.75
C MET A 17 7.53 -3.28 3.65
N THR A 18 8.23 -3.92 4.56
CA THR A 18 8.18 -5.39 4.69
C THR A 18 6.80 -5.85 5.16
N PRO A 19 6.40 -7.11 4.90
CA PRO A 19 5.09 -7.60 5.34
C PRO A 19 4.88 -7.44 6.85
N GLY A 20 5.91 -7.71 7.66
CA GLY A 20 5.83 -7.58 9.12
C GLY A 20 5.81 -6.14 9.62
N GLU A 21 6.41 -5.18 8.89
CA GLU A 21 6.27 -3.76 9.21
C GLU A 21 4.86 -3.26 8.89
N LEU A 22 4.32 -3.66 7.74
CA LEU A 22 2.98 -3.29 7.32
C LEU A 22 1.92 -3.89 8.24
N GLU A 23 2.03 -5.17 8.63
CA GLU A 23 1.14 -5.79 9.62
C GLU A 23 1.10 -5.00 10.92
N LYS A 24 2.27 -4.69 11.50
CA LYS A 24 2.37 -3.90 12.74
C LYS A 24 1.77 -2.50 12.58
N TRP A 25 2.00 -1.87 11.43
CA TRP A 25 1.41 -0.57 11.13
C TRP A 25 -0.11 -0.62 11.10
N LEU A 26 -0.71 -1.62 10.43
CA LEU A 26 -2.17 -1.76 10.31
C LEU A 26 -2.86 -2.02 11.66
N GLU A 27 -2.15 -2.51 12.67
CA GLU A 27 -2.71 -2.67 14.02
C GLU A 27 -2.91 -1.33 14.77
N THR A 28 -2.25 -0.26 14.33
CA THR A 28 -2.28 1.06 14.97
C THR A 28 -3.62 1.79 14.81
N GLU A 29 -3.91 2.73 15.72
CA GLU A 29 -5.09 3.57 15.61
C GLU A 29 -4.96 4.58 14.46
N GLU A 30 -3.74 5.05 14.20
CA GLU A 30 -3.41 5.92 13.08
C GLU A 30 -3.81 5.26 11.75
N ALA A 31 -3.39 4.01 11.52
CA ALA A 31 -3.74 3.26 10.31
C ALA A 31 -5.26 3.10 10.13
N LYS A 32 -6.01 2.83 11.20
CA LYS A 32 -7.48 2.68 11.19
C LYS A 32 -8.21 4.02 11.02
N SER A 33 -7.57 5.13 11.38
CA SER A 33 -8.16 6.47 11.36
C SER A 33 -8.17 7.11 9.97
N VAL A 34 -7.25 6.72 9.08
CA VAL A 34 -7.05 7.37 7.78
C VAL A 34 -7.66 6.61 6.60
N GLY A 35 -7.96 7.35 5.53
CA GLY A 35 -8.45 6.82 4.26
C GLY A 35 -9.97 6.90 4.07
N GLN A 36 -10.41 6.65 2.84
CA GLN A 36 -11.83 6.70 2.46
C GLN A 36 -12.58 5.49 3.05
N LYS A 37 -13.67 5.77 3.78
CA LYS A 37 -14.57 4.77 4.37
C LYS A 37 -15.88 4.73 3.58
N SER A 38 -16.34 3.53 3.24
CA SER A 38 -17.71 3.32 2.74
C SER A 38 -18.59 2.96 3.93
N GLY A 39 -19.24 3.95 4.55
CA GLY A 39 -20.25 3.71 5.59
C GLY A 39 -19.72 3.24 6.96
N GLY A 40 -18.85 4.03 7.60
CA GLY A 40 -18.43 3.79 9.00
C GLY A 40 -17.50 2.60 9.23
N GLY A 41 -17.27 1.76 8.22
CA GLY A 41 -16.37 0.62 8.28
C GLY A 41 -14.90 0.96 8.04
N GLU A 42 -14.12 -0.10 7.80
CA GLU A 42 -12.71 -0.03 7.44
C GLU A 42 -12.46 0.85 6.19
N SER A 43 -11.33 1.57 6.18
CA SER A 43 -10.95 2.33 5.00
C SER A 43 -10.44 1.44 3.86
N THR A 44 -10.65 1.86 2.61
CA THR A 44 -10.15 1.12 1.44
C THR A 44 -8.63 0.94 1.49
N GLY A 45 -7.90 1.93 2.01
CA GLY A 45 -6.44 1.84 2.16
C GLY A 45 -6.04 0.78 3.16
N HIS A 46 -6.67 0.77 4.35
CA HIS A 46 -6.37 -0.23 5.37
C HIS A 46 -6.68 -1.67 4.89
N ALA A 47 -7.81 -1.85 4.19
CA ALA A 47 -8.16 -3.14 3.58
C ALA A 47 -7.13 -3.56 2.51
N SER A 48 -6.68 -2.59 1.70
CA SER A 48 -5.63 -2.79 0.71
C SER A 48 -4.32 -3.23 1.36
N GLY A 49 -3.93 -2.61 2.48
CA GLY A 49 -2.74 -2.97 3.24
C GLY A 49 -2.73 -4.43 3.67
N ARG A 50 -3.85 -4.96 4.17
CA ARG A 50 -3.97 -6.40 4.48
C ARG A 50 -3.77 -7.27 3.25
N ARG A 51 -4.33 -6.88 2.10
CA ARG A 51 -4.13 -7.62 0.85
C ARG A 51 -2.67 -7.55 0.37
N ILE A 52 -1.98 -6.43 0.55
CA ILE A 52 -0.53 -6.32 0.25
C ILE A 52 0.27 -7.31 1.09
N VAL A 53 -0.06 -7.45 2.38
CA VAL A 53 0.58 -8.45 3.26
C VAL A 53 0.38 -9.86 2.73
N GLU A 54 -0.83 -10.23 2.32
CA GLU A 54 -1.11 -11.55 1.72
C GLU A 54 -0.29 -11.76 0.45
N VAL A 55 -0.37 -10.83 -0.51
CA VAL A 55 0.34 -10.89 -1.80
C VAL A 55 1.85 -11.01 -1.61
N THR A 56 2.43 -10.25 -0.70
CA THR A 56 3.88 -10.25 -0.44
C THR A 56 4.37 -11.52 0.28
N ARG A 57 3.47 -12.28 0.91
CA ARG A 57 3.75 -13.60 1.51
C ARG A 57 3.49 -14.75 0.54
N THR A 58 2.71 -14.53 -0.52
CA THR A 58 2.44 -15.52 -1.57
C THR A 58 3.63 -15.68 -2.50
N LYS A 59 3.94 -16.92 -2.91
CA LYS A 59 4.99 -17.15 -3.91
C LYS A 59 4.51 -16.64 -5.26
N ARG A 60 5.40 -16.05 -6.05
CA ARG A 60 5.05 -15.49 -7.36
C ARG A 60 4.35 -16.49 -8.31
N ALA A 61 4.69 -17.78 -8.22
CA ALA A 61 4.08 -18.84 -9.03
C ALA A 61 2.62 -19.15 -8.63
N ASP A 62 2.20 -18.74 -7.43
CA ASP A 62 0.86 -18.97 -6.88
C ASP A 62 -0.02 -17.71 -7.02
N LEU A 63 0.48 -16.62 -7.62
CA LEU A 63 -0.28 -15.38 -7.83
C LEU A 63 -1.22 -15.52 -9.04
N GLU A 64 -2.45 -15.04 -8.87
CA GLU A 64 -3.50 -15.07 -9.88
C GLU A 64 -3.81 -13.67 -10.42
N GLN A 65 -4.62 -13.58 -11.48
CA GLN A 65 -4.99 -12.30 -12.09
C GLN A 65 -5.54 -11.25 -11.10
N PRO A 66 -6.38 -11.60 -10.10
CA PRO A 66 -6.83 -10.64 -9.09
C PRO A 66 -5.70 -10.04 -8.25
N ASP A 67 -4.60 -10.78 -8.04
CA ASP A 67 -3.42 -10.25 -7.35
C ASP A 67 -2.74 -9.17 -8.19
N TYR A 68 -2.53 -9.44 -9.48
CA TYR A 68 -1.93 -8.47 -10.38
C TYR A 68 -2.83 -7.24 -10.58
N GLU A 69 -4.15 -7.39 -10.62
CA GLU A 69 -5.09 -6.26 -10.65
C GLU A 69 -4.97 -5.40 -9.39
N HIS A 70 -4.85 -6.02 -8.22
CA HIS A 70 -4.62 -5.33 -6.96
C HIS A 70 -3.26 -4.62 -6.95
N MET A 71 -2.19 -5.25 -7.43
CA MET A 71 -0.86 -4.64 -7.56
C MET A 71 -0.90 -3.38 -8.43
N ARG A 72 -1.54 -3.42 -9.60
CA ARG A 72 -1.70 -2.23 -10.47
C ARG A 72 -2.43 -1.10 -9.74
N LYS A 73 -3.45 -1.43 -8.95
CA LYS A 73 -4.16 -0.45 -8.11
C LYS A 73 -3.24 0.17 -7.05
N VAL A 74 -2.39 -0.64 -6.41
CA VAL A 74 -1.41 -0.18 -5.41
C VAL A 74 -0.39 0.75 -6.03
N VAL A 75 0.27 0.36 -7.12
CA VAL A 75 1.25 1.18 -7.86
C VAL A 75 0.63 2.52 -8.24
N GLY A 76 -0.54 2.49 -8.89
CA GLY A 76 -1.23 3.70 -9.30
C GLY A 76 -1.60 4.60 -8.12
N TYR A 77 -2.00 4.03 -6.98
CA TYR A 77 -2.29 4.82 -5.77
C TYR A 77 -1.03 5.48 -5.22
N VAL A 78 0.04 4.71 -5.00
CA VAL A 78 1.31 5.19 -4.44
C VAL A 78 1.88 6.32 -5.30
N HIS A 79 1.99 6.14 -6.62
CA HIS A 79 2.54 7.16 -7.51
C HIS A 79 1.73 8.47 -7.48
N ARG A 80 0.40 8.38 -7.55
CA ARG A 80 -0.45 9.57 -7.51
C ARG A 80 -0.39 10.28 -6.16
N HIS A 81 -0.34 9.55 -5.05
CA HIS A 81 -0.28 10.15 -3.72
C HIS A 81 1.10 10.76 -3.43
N LEU A 82 2.18 10.14 -3.90
CA LEU A 82 3.53 10.71 -3.82
C LEU A 82 3.65 12.03 -4.58
N ALA A 83 3.05 12.13 -5.77
CA ALA A 83 3.02 13.37 -6.55
C ALA A 83 2.29 14.52 -5.83
N GLN A 84 1.46 14.22 -4.83
CA GLN A 84 0.71 15.18 -4.02
C GLN A 84 1.39 15.47 -2.67
N ARG A 85 2.70 15.21 -2.53
CA ARG A 85 3.45 15.40 -1.29
C ARG A 85 3.26 16.83 -0.73
N PRO A 86 2.75 16.98 0.50
CA PRO A 86 2.66 18.28 1.15
C PRO A 86 4.03 18.91 1.38
N SER A 87 4.08 20.24 1.40
CA SER A 87 5.26 20.97 1.85
C SER A 87 5.46 20.83 3.36
N GLY A 88 6.71 20.78 3.82
CA GLY A 88 7.06 20.75 5.24
C GLY A 88 7.33 19.34 5.78
N ASP A 89 7.27 19.19 7.10
CA ASP A 89 7.43 17.89 7.76
C ASP A 89 6.18 17.04 7.57
N VAL A 90 6.38 15.82 7.08
CA VAL A 90 5.31 14.87 6.74
C VAL A 90 5.25 13.69 7.71
N ARG A 91 6.12 13.63 8.74
CA ARG A 91 6.28 12.49 9.64
C ARG A 91 4.97 12.02 10.26
N ASP A 92 4.17 12.95 10.78
CA ASP A 92 2.95 12.64 11.53
C ASP A 92 1.72 13.22 10.81
N THR A 93 1.53 12.81 9.55
CA THR A 93 0.48 13.35 8.68
C THR A 93 -0.41 12.26 8.10
N HIS A 94 -1.69 12.59 7.89
CA HIS A 94 -2.62 11.69 7.20
C HIS A 94 -2.14 11.28 5.80
N TRP A 95 -1.37 12.14 5.12
CA TRP A 95 -0.77 11.83 3.83
C TRP A 95 0.21 10.65 3.92
N ARG A 96 1.17 10.71 4.86
CA ARG A 96 2.12 9.62 5.09
C ARG A 96 1.41 8.36 5.57
N TYR A 97 0.52 8.49 6.54
CA TYR A 97 -0.23 7.35 7.10
C TYR A 97 -1.07 6.65 6.04
N SER A 98 -1.65 7.41 5.11
CA SER A 98 -2.36 6.83 3.98
C SER A 98 -1.41 6.07 3.05
N LEU A 99 -0.23 6.60 2.72
CA LEU A 99 0.78 5.85 1.95
C LEU A 99 1.21 4.56 2.67
N MET A 100 1.39 4.61 3.99
CA MET A 100 1.77 3.44 4.79
C MET A 100 0.68 2.36 4.80
N ASN A 101 -0.60 2.74 4.80
CA ASN A 101 -1.71 1.79 4.58
C ASN A 101 -1.63 1.08 3.21
N TRP A 102 -0.93 1.67 2.25
CA TRP A 102 -0.65 1.09 0.93
C TRP A 102 0.76 0.50 0.82
N GLY A 103 1.42 0.22 1.94
CA GLY A 103 2.72 -0.45 2.00
C GLY A 103 3.91 0.41 1.59
N HIS A 104 3.72 1.74 1.45
CA HIS A 104 4.78 2.68 1.13
C HIS A 104 5.02 3.65 2.28
N ASP A 105 6.21 3.66 2.85
CA ASP A 105 6.66 4.72 3.76
C ASP A 105 7.59 5.69 3.02
N PRO A 106 7.16 6.93 2.73
CA PRO A 106 7.94 7.93 1.99
C PRO A 106 9.12 8.51 2.80
N LEU A 107 9.30 8.08 4.05
CA LEU A 107 10.45 8.42 4.90
C LEU A 107 11.41 7.23 5.09
N LYS A 108 11.14 6.09 4.46
CA LYS A 108 12.01 4.91 4.49
C LYS A 108 13.06 5.02 3.39
N GLU A 109 14.31 4.78 3.75
CA GLU A 109 15.47 4.69 2.84
C GLU A 109 15.60 3.31 2.18
#